data_AF-A0A2T7A9K1-F1
#
_entry.id   AF-A0A2T7A9K1-F1
#
_cell.length_a   1.000
_cell.length_b   1.000
_cell.length_c   1.000
_cell.angle_alpha   90.00
_cell.angle_beta   90.00
_cell.angle_gamma   90.00
#
_symmetry.space_group_name_H-M   'P 1'
#
loop_
_entity.id
_entity.type
_entity.pdbx_description
1 polymer ?
#
loop_
_entity_poly.entity_id
_entity_poly.type
_entity_poly.pdbx_seq_one_letter_code
_entity_poly.pdbx_strand_id
1 'polypeptide(L)'
;MSDRVETRVPLNINEGDLEAPESPLPRPITSCTTYSAIIAHCEFVKLANQIHSSFFTFRGLRPSRDLIRSLDERMLAWQKSLPAYFNADAEAPAWFAEPKAVIVWKGLNFRMLMHKCFLPLLKSPAVKAEAIEGIAPTKSGAGVCLFLAIQTIHSVHAFICSQTLRRGAAWYCTYFSFQAALVLVIAILTVDETPPPAIWTGNILMAEECLAATSRCLGDGASRYLEVLQRVMSIWGTRARPSAPSSPSPTSSFSVYTIGEGPSNTSLLADCANGLGFGELGPMPVDAAEVPDDYGLSSWMPTAQDFLESSIEGFVMGRADATG
;
A
#
# COMPACT_ATOMS: atom_id res chain seq x y z
N MET A 1 -15.95 6.23 33.03
CA MET A 1 -15.83 4.80 32.68
C MET A 1 -16.56 4.63 31.37
N SER A 2 -15.83 4.53 30.25
CA SER A 2 -16.44 4.27 28.94
C SER A 2 -16.78 2.79 28.89
N ASP A 3 -18.06 2.50 28.73
CA ASP A 3 -18.63 1.16 28.61
C ASP A 3 -18.05 0.51 27.34
N ARG A 4 -17.03 -0.33 27.50
CA ARG A 4 -16.48 -1.10 26.38
C ARG A 4 -17.49 -2.21 26.09
N VAL A 5 -18.33 -2.00 25.10
CA VAL A 5 -19.17 -3.07 24.54
C VAL A 5 -18.24 -4.12 23.94
N GLU A 6 -18.00 -5.22 24.67
CA GLU A 6 -17.33 -6.41 24.13
C GLU A 6 -18.28 -7.15 23.20
N THR A 7 -18.27 -6.79 21.93
CA THR A 7 -18.98 -7.53 20.89
C THR A 7 -18.21 -8.81 20.53
N ARG A 8 -18.90 -9.95 20.59
CA ARG A 8 -18.33 -11.24 20.17
C ARG A 8 -18.22 -11.27 18.64
N VAL A 9 -17.23 -12.01 18.13
CA VAL A 9 -17.11 -12.28 16.68
C VAL A 9 -18.31 -13.16 16.27
N PRO A 10 -18.98 -12.88 15.14
CA PRO A 10 -20.10 -13.69 14.69
C PRO A 10 -19.69 -15.14 14.43
N LEU A 11 -20.66 -16.05 14.49
CA LEU A 11 -20.46 -17.45 14.10
C LEU A 11 -20.64 -17.61 12.58
N ASN A 12 -19.90 -18.54 11.97
CA ASN A 12 -20.04 -18.84 10.55
C ASN A 12 -21.27 -19.75 10.33
N ILE A 13 -22.46 -19.16 10.27
CA ILE A 13 -23.74 -19.87 10.11
C ILE A 13 -24.51 -19.32 8.91
N ASN A 14 -25.53 -20.05 8.42
CA ASN A 14 -26.47 -19.49 7.45
C ASN A 14 -27.55 -18.70 8.19
N GLU A 15 -27.95 -17.56 7.63
CA GLU A 15 -29.05 -16.76 8.19
C GLU A 15 -30.38 -17.51 8.20
N GLY A 16 -30.62 -18.39 7.21
CA GLY A 16 -31.84 -19.20 7.16
C GLY A 16 -31.94 -20.25 8.27
N ASP A 17 -30.83 -20.55 8.95
CA ASP A 17 -30.80 -21.51 10.07
C ASP A 17 -31.07 -20.81 11.42
N LEU A 18 -31.21 -19.47 11.42
CA LEU A 18 -31.55 -18.71 12.61
C LEU A 18 -33.05 -18.88 12.93
N GLU A 19 -33.33 -19.44 14.11
CA GLU A 19 -34.68 -19.49 14.66
C GLU A 19 -34.98 -18.23 15.50
N ALA A 20 -36.02 -18.27 16.35
CA ALA A 20 -36.41 -17.15 17.20
C ALA A 20 -35.24 -16.62 18.06
N PRO A 21 -35.23 -15.33 18.46
CA PRO A 21 -34.09 -14.71 19.16
C PRO A 21 -33.61 -15.40 20.44
N GLU A 22 -34.47 -16.18 21.11
CA GLU A 22 -34.12 -16.94 22.33
C GLU A 22 -33.67 -18.39 22.06
N SER A 23 -33.65 -18.81 20.79
CA SER A 23 -33.18 -20.14 20.40
C SER A 23 -31.65 -20.26 20.50
N PRO A 24 -31.12 -21.47 20.75
CA PRO A 24 -29.67 -21.68 20.72
C PRO A 24 -29.12 -21.46 19.30
N LEU A 25 -27.95 -20.83 19.20
CA LEU A 25 -27.31 -20.59 17.90
C LEU A 25 -26.98 -21.91 17.18
N PRO A 26 -27.15 -21.96 15.84
CA PRO A 26 -26.74 -23.10 15.04
C PRO A 26 -25.23 -23.39 15.13
N ARG A 27 -24.87 -24.62 14.78
CA ARG A 27 -23.45 -25.01 14.73
C ARG A 27 -22.75 -24.30 13.55
N PRO A 28 -21.52 -23.80 13.74
CA PRO A 28 -20.74 -23.23 12.64
C PRO A 28 -20.51 -24.24 11.51
N ILE A 29 -20.60 -23.75 10.27
CA ILE A 29 -20.37 -24.55 9.06
C ILE A 29 -18.99 -24.24 8.45
N THR A 30 -18.50 -25.14 7.61
CA THR A 30 -17.17 -25.03 6.98
C THR A 30 -17.19 -24.36 5.60
N SER A 31 -18.36 -24.18 5.00
CA SER A 31 -18.53 -23.44 3.75
C SER A 31 -18.56 -21.93 3.97
N CYS A 32 -18.30 -21.15 2.93
CA CYS A 32 -18.41 -19.70 3.02
C CYS A 32 -19.87 -19.26 3.23
N THR A 33 -20.09 -18.30 4.12
CA THR A 33 -21.36 -17.60 4.38
C THR A 33 -21.15 -16.09 4.32
N THR A 34 -22.23 -15.32 4.42
CA THR A 34 -22.16 -13.85 4.51
C THR A 34 -21.27 -13.39 5.67
N TYR A 35 -21.19 -14.15 6.75
CA TYR A 35 -20.36 -13.83 7.92
C TYR A 35 -18.88 -14.19 7.75
N SER A 36 -18.52 -15.05 6.80
CA SER A 36 -17.15 -15.55 6.64
C SER A 36 -16.10 -14.45 6.49
N ALA A 37 -16.39 -13.43 5.67
CA ALA A 37 -15.49 -12.30 5.48
C ALA A 37 -15.45 -11.37 6.69
N ILE A 38 -16.58 -11.21 7.39
CA ILE A 38 -16.68 -10.41 8.62
C ILE A 38 -15.83 -11.05 9.72
N ILE A 39 -15.93 -12.37 9.90
CA ILE A 39 -15.12 -13.13 10.87
C ILE A 39 -13.63 -12.93 10.59
N ALA A 40 -13.21 -13.17 9.34
CA ALA A 40 -11.82 -12.97 8.94
C ALA A 40 -11.35 -11.53 9.14
N HIS A 41 -12.22 -10.54 8.86
CA HIS A 41 -11.93 -9.13 9.09
C HIS A 41 -11.77 -8.81 10.59
N CYS A 42 -12.65 -9.32 11.45
CA CYS A 42 -12.56 -9.11 12.90
C CYS A 42 -11.26 -9.68 13.47
N GLU A 43 -10.87 -10.89 13.05
CA GLU A 43 -9.61 -11.51 13.45
C GLU A 43 -8.41 -10.70 12.99
N PHE A 44 -8.43 -10.27 11.72
CA PHE A 44 -7.43 -9.39 11.15
C PHE A 44 -7.31 -8.08 11.95
N VAL A 45 -8.41 -7.40 12.23
CA VAL A 45 -8.40 -6.12 12.97
C VAL A 45 -7.88 -6.30 14.40
N LYS A 46 -8.27 -7.39 15.08
CA LYS A 46 -7.73 -7.70 16.42
C LYS A 46 -6.22 -7.85 16.37
N LEU A 47 -5.70 -8.60 15.41
CA LEU A 47 -4.27 -8.78 15.23
C LEU A 47 -3.56 -7.48 14.83
N ALA A 48 -4.11 -6.75 13.86
CA ALA A 48 -3.60 -5.48 13.38
C ALA A 48 -3.53 -4.44 14.50
N ASN A 49 -4.55 -4.35 15.36
CA ASN A 49 -4.57 -3.45 16.51
C ASN A 49 -3.48 -3.82 17.54
N GLN A 50 -3.28 -5.10 17.84
CA GLN A 50 -2.20 -5.54 18.72
C GLN A 50 -0.82 -5.18 18.17
N ILE A 51 -0.63 -5.41 16.86
CA ILE A 51 0.60 -5.02 16.16
C ILE A 51 0.75 -3.50 16.20
N HIS A 52 -0.33 -2.74 15.96
CA HIS A 52 -0.28 -1.29 15.91
C HIS A 52 0.10 -0.66 17.25
N SER A 53 -0.50 -1.12 18.36
CA SER A 53 -0.12 -0.69 19.70
C SER A 53 1.34 -1.00 20.05
N SER A 54 1.92 -2.04 19.45
CA SER A 54 3.33 -2.40 19.65
C SER A 54 4.27 -1.64 18.72
N PHE A 55 3.80 -1.29 17.52
CA PHE A 55 4.62 -0.83 16.40
C PHE A 55 4.52 0.67 16.15
N PHE A 56 3.31 1.20 15.98
CA PHE A 56 3.08 2.59 15.58
C PHE A 56 3.05 3.57 16.74
N THR A 57 2.98 3.08 17.98
CA THR A 57 3.18 3.90 19.19
C THR A 57 4.65 4.23 19.43
N PHE A 58 5.57 3.55 18.75
CA PHE A 58 7.02 3.76 18.85
C PHE A 58 7.45 4.97 18.00
N ARG A 59 7.13 6.19 18.44
CA ARG A 59 7.52 7.41 17.73
C ARG A 59 9.01 7.71 17.95
N GLY A 60 9.85 7.36 16.96
CA GLY A 60 11.21 7.89 16.84
C GLY A 60 12.36 6.89 16.75
N LEU A 61 12.14 5.59 17.03
CA LEU A 61 13.16 4.55 16.76
C LEU A 61 12.76 3.71 15.55
N ARG A 62 13.72 3.45 14.66
CA ARG A 62 13.50 2.49 13.58
C ARG A 62 13.26 1.11 14.20
N PRO A 63 12.15 0.43 13.87
CA PRO A 63 11.88 -0.90 14.37
C PRO A 63 12.98 -1.86 13.91
N SER A 64 13.40 -2.76 14.80
CA SER A 64 14.41 -3.76 14.44
C SER A 64 13.88 -4.72 13.38
N ARG A 65 14.79 -5.26 12.55
CA ARG A 65 14.43 -6.26 11.54
C ARG A 65 13.74 -7.48 12.16
N ASP A 66 14.23 -7.93 13.31
CA ASP A 66 13.66 -9.08 14.00
C ASP A 66 12.25 -8.82 14.54
N LEU A 67 11.99 -7.60 15.03
CA LEU A 67 10.64 -7.20 15.42
C LEU A 67 9.70 -7.26 14.21
N ILE A 68 10.02 -6.59 13.10
CA ILE A 68 9.18 -6.63 11.89
C ILE A 68 8.96 -8.06 11.42
N ARG A 69 10.01 -8.88 11.36
CA ARG A 69 9.91 -10.28 10.97
C ARG A 69 8.96 -11.05 11.88
N SER A 70 9.05 -10.89 13.19
CA SER A 70 8.16 -11.56 14.15
C SER A 70 6.70 -11.13 14.01
N LEU A 71 6.44 -9.86 13.71
CA LEU A 71 5.08 -9.35 13.46
C LEU A 71 4.54 -9.87 12.12
N ASP A 72 5.39 -9.95 11.09
CA ASP A 72 5.04 -10.50 9.79
C ASP A 72 4.73 -12.01 9.85
N GLU A 73 5.49 -12.77 10.66
CA GLU A 73 5.25 -14.19 10.93
C GLU A 73 3.87 -14.41 11.57
N ARG A 74 3.43 -13.52 12.46
CA ARG A 74 2.07 -13.56 13.04
C ARG A 74 0.99 -13.29 11.99
N MET A 75 1.21 -12.33 11.10
CA MET A 75 0.29 -12.06 9.99
C MET A 75 0.20 -13.23 9.01
N LEU A 76 1.33 -13.87 8.70
CA LEU A 76 1.39 -15.09 7.89
C LEU A 76 0.66 -16.25 8.56
N ALA A 77 0.81 -16.41 9.88
CA ALA A 77 0.10 -17.44 10.64
C ALA A 77 -1.42 -17.24 10.57
N TRP A 78 -1.89 -15.99 10.72
CA TRP A 78 -3.30 -15.66 10.53
C TRP A 78 -3.78 -15.94 9.10
N GLN A 79 -3.01 -15.55 8.08
CA GLN A 79 -3.38 -15.81 6.69
C GLN A 79 -3.49 -17.32 6.41
N LYS A 80 -2.62 -18.13 7.02
CA LYS A 80 -2.66 -19.61 6.93
C LYS A 80 -3.79 -20.23 7.75
N SER A 81 -4.31 -19.55 8.76
CA SER A 81 -5.45 -20.05 9.55
C SER A 81 -6.79 -19.74 8.90
N LEU A 82 -6.82 -18.93 7.84
CA LEU A 82 -8.06 -18.65 7.11
C LEU A 82 -8.67 -19.93 6.55
N PRO A 83 -10.01 -20.04 6.54
CA PRO A 83 -10.70 -21.17 5.92
C PRO A 83 -10.31 -21.39 4.44
N ALA A 84 -10.36 -22.64 3.98
CA ALA A 84 -9.87 -23.05 2.67
C ALA A 84 -10.46 -22.26 1.49
N TYR A 85 -11.69 -21.77 1.60
CA TYR A 85 -12.33 -20.95 0.56
C TYR A 85 -11.67 -19.57 0.35
N PHE A 86 -10.80 -19.12 1.26
CA PHE A 86 -9.94 -17.94 1.06
C PHE A 86 -8.68 -18.23 0.24
N ASN A 87 -8.29 -19.48 0.02
CA ASN A 87 -7.13 -19.83 -0.79
C ASN A 87 -7.33 -19.37 -2.24
N ALA A 88 -6.26 -18.91 -2.91
CA ALA A 88 -6.34 -18.39 -4.28
C ALA A 88 -7.03 -19.39 -5.24
N ASP A 89 -6.64 -20.65 -5.18
CA ASP A 89 -7.11 -21.72 -6.07
C ASP A 89 -8.44 -22.37 -5.62
N ALA A 90 -9.01 -21.94 -4.49
CA ALA A 90 -10.25 -22.52 -4.01
C ALA A 90 -11.45 -22.03 -4.83
N GLU A 91 -12.24 -22.98 -5.31
CA GLU A 91 -13.56 -22.71 -5.87
C GLU A 91 -14.45 -22.10 -4.78
N ALA A 92 -14.88 -20.86 -5.00
CA ALA A 92 -15.80 -20.14 -4.14
C ALA A 92 -16.97 -19.63 -4.99
N PRO A 93 -18.17 -19.49 -4.42
CA PRO A 93 -19.29 -18.86 -5.10
C PRO A 93 -18.94 -17.46 -5.60
N ALA A 94 -19.47 -17.08 -6.76
CA ALA A 94 -19.17 -15.79 -7.39
C ALA A 94 -19.45 -14.59 -6.47
N TRP A 95 -20.50 -14.67 -5.65
CA TRP A 95 -20.84 -13.61 -4.68
C TRP A 95 -19.75 -13.40 -3.62
N PHE A 96 -18.96 -14.43 -3.31
CA PHE A 96 -17.93 -14.38 -2.27
C PHE A 96 -16.56 -13.90 -2.79
N ALA A 97 -16.40 -13.77 -4.11
CA ALA A 97 -15.10 -13.49 -4.69
C ALA A 97 -14.55 -12.10 -4.33
N GLU A 98 -15.40 -11.06 -4.25
CA GLU A 98 -14.98 -9.74 -3.77
C GLU A 98 -14.61 -9.77 -2.27
N PRO A 99 -15.47 -10.25 -1.34
CA PRO A 99 -15.10 -10.34 0.08
C PRO A 99 -13.79 -11.11 0.30
N LYS A 100 -13.59 -12.22 -0.43
CA LYS A 100 -12.34 -12.98 -0.43
C LYS A 100 -11.14 -12.12 -0.83
N ALA A 101 -11.22 -11.45 -1.98
CA ALA A 101 -10.15 -10.61 -2.50
C ALA A 101 -9.79 -9.48 -1.52
N VAL A 102 -10.80 -8.82 -0.95
CA VAL A 102 -10.60 -7.72 0.01
C VAL A 102 -9.87 -8.18 1.28
N ILE A 103 -10.20 -9.35 1.84
CA ILE A 103 -9.48 -9.89 3.01
C ILE A 103 -8.02 -10.19 2.67
N VAL A 104 -7.77 -10.81 1.50
CA VAL A 104 -6.41 -11.10 1.03
C VAL A 104 -5.61 -9.80 0.86
N TRP A 105 -6.18 -8.78 0.22
CA TRP A 105 -5.52 -7.49 0.01
C TRP A 105 -5.24 -6.74 1.32
N LYS A 106 -6.14 -6.79 2.30
CA LYS A 106 -5.87 -6.24 3.65
C LYS A 106 -4.66 -6.91 4.28
N GLY A 107 -4.54 -8.24 4.16
CA GLY A 107 -3.37 -8.99 4.62
C GLY A 107 -2.07 -8.57 3.92
N LEU A 108 -2.08 -8.53 2.57
CA LEU A 108 -0.92 -8.12 1.77
C LEU A 108 -0.49 -6.68 2.09
N ASN A 109 -1.44 -5.75 2.14
CA ASN A 109 -1.20 -4.34 2.39
C ASN A 109 -0.64 -4.09 3.80
N PHE A 110 -1.20 -4.74 4.82
CA PHE A 110 -0.71 -4.57 6.19
C PHE A 110 0.75 -5.06 6.34
N ARG A 111 1.06 -6.20 5.74
CA ARG A 111 2.45 -6.72 5.68
C ARG A 111 3.37 -5.78 4.91
N MET A 112 2.92 -5.25 3.78
CA MET A 112 3.66 -4.28 2.97
C MET A 112 3.99 -3.02 3.77
N LEU A 113 3.01 -2.49 4.52
CA LEU A 113 3.17 -1.31 5.38
C LEU A 113 4.17 -1.52 6.52
N MET A 114 4.27 -2.73 7.08
CA MET A 114 5.30 -3.03 8.09
C MET A 114 6.71 -3.01 7.50
N HIS A 115 6.89 -3.58 6.31
CA HIS A 115 8.21 -3.67 5.66
C HIS A 115 8.66 -2.38 4.97
N LYS A 116 7.77 -1.40 4.77
CA LYS A 116 8.07 -0.14 4.06
C LYS A 116 9.24 0.64 4.67
N CYS A 117 9.45 0.54 5.98
CA CYS A 117 10.55 1.23 6.67
C CYS A 117 11.95 0.80 6.19
N PHE A 118 12.04 -0.31 5.45
CA PHE A 118 13.29 -0.81 4.89
C PHE A 118 13.60 -0.32 3.48
N LEU A 119 12.68 0.36 2.79
CA LEU A 119 12.92 0.90 1.44
C LEU A 119 14.21 1.75 1.33
N PRO A 120 14.61 2.58 2.33
CA PRO A 120 15.88 3.29 2.27
C PRO A 120 17.13 2.41 2.14
N LEU A 121 17.04 1.11 2.47
CA LEU A 121 18.13 0.15 2.30
C LEU A 121 18.46 -0.15 0.82
N LEU A 122 17.58 0.20 -0.12
CA LEU A 122 17.82 0.07 -1.56
C LEU A 122 19.02 0.90 -2.05
N LYS A 123 19.51 1.85 -1.25
CA LYS A 123 20.79 2.56 -1.52
C LYS A 123 22.00 1.62 -1.47
N SER A 124 21.89 0.48 -0.78
CA SER A 124 22.92 -0.55 -0.77
C SER A 124 22.87 -1.35 -2.08
N PRO A 125 23.99 -1.47 -2.83
CA PRO A 125 24.02 -2.24 -4.08
C PRO A 125 23.59 -3.70 -3.93
N ALA A 126 23.91 -4.34 -2.81
CA ALA A 126 23.54 -5.73 -2.54
C ALA A 126 22.02 -5.90 -2.36
N VAL A 127 21.39 -5.01 -1.59
CA VAL A 127 19.93 -5.02 -1.37
C VAL A 127 19.18 -4.64 -2.65
N LYS A 128 19.71 -3.68 -3.40
CA LYS A 128 19.20 -3.29 -4.72
C LYS A 128 19.18 -4.46 -5.70
N ALA A 129 20.31 -5.14 -5.86
CA ALA A 129 20.41 -6.28 -6.78
C ALA A 129 19.41 -7.38 -6.41
N GLU A 130 19.33 -7.72 -5.13
CA GLU A 130 18.37 -8.69 -4.60
C GLU A 130 16.92 -8.30 -4.91
N ALA A 131 16.56 -7.02 -4.73
CA ALA A 131 15.22 -6.51 -4.98
C ALA A 131 14.83 -6.45 -6.46
N ILE A 132 15.79 -6.26 -7.36
CA ILE A 132 15.56 -6.22 -8.81
C ILE A 132 15.41 -7.63 -9.39
N GLU A 133 16.15 -8.62 -8.85
CA GLU A 133 16.09 -10.00 -9.30
C GLU A 133 14.71 -10.66 -9.08
N GLY A 134 13.90 -10.16 -8.14
CA GLY A 134 12.43 -10.31 -8.16
C GLY A 134 11.83 -11.72 -8.02
N ILE A 135 12.62 -12.76 -7.76
CA ILE A 135 12.16 -14.16 -7.93
C ILE A 135 11.66 -14.86 -6.64
N ALA A 136 11.88 -14.32 -5.45
CA ALA A 136 11.43 -14.96 -4.19
C ALA A 136 11.39 -13.96 -3.03
N PRO A 137 10.69 -14.25 -1.91
CA PRO A 137 10.78 -13.43 -0.69
C PRO A 137 12.26 -13.24 -0.31
N THR A 138 12.71 -12.00 -0.47
CA THR A 138 14.08 -11.58 -0.24
C THR A 138 14.43 -11.70 1.25
N LYS A 139 15.70 -11.88 1.56
CA LYS A 139 16.21 -11.79 2.95
C LYS A 139 16.12 -10.36 3.48
N SER A 140 16.10 -9.36 2.60
CA SER A 140 15.92 -7.95 2.97
C SER A 140 14.44 -7.58 3.10
N GLY A 141 14.10 -6.79 4.13
CA GLY A 141 12.74 -6.27 4.29
C GLY A 141 12.31 -5.34 3.15
N ALA A 142 13.26 -4.67 2.48
CA ALA A 142 12.98 -3.84 1.30
C ALA A 142 12.41 -4.69 0.15
N GLY A 143 13.07 -5.79 -0.19
CA GLY A 143 12.56 -6.67 -1.25
C GLY A 143 11.26 -7.36 -0.86
N VAL A 144 11.01 -7.66 0.42
CA VAL A 144 9.71 -8.19 0.88
C VAL A 144 8.61 -7.14 0.65
N CYS A 145 8.87 -5.87 0.96
CA CYS A 145 7.93 -4.78 0.70
C CYS A 145 7.59 -4.68 -0.80
N LEU A 146 8.61 -4.70 -1.67
CA LEU A 146 8.43 -4.62 -3.12
C LEU A 146 7.70 -5.83 -3.70
N PHE A 147 8.03 -7.03 -3.21
CA PHE A 147 7.35 -8.26 -3.59
C PHE A 147 5.86 -8.24 -3.23
N LEU A 148 5.53 -7.75 -2.03
CA LEU A 148 4.13 -7.60 -1.60
C LEU A 148 3.39 -6.55 -2.43
N ALA A 149 4.05 -5.46 -2.82
CA ALA A 149 3.48 -4.44 -3.70
C ALA A 149 3.13 -5.05 -5.08
N ILE A 150 4.08 -5.74 -5.71
CA ILE A 150 3.89 -6.42 -7.00
C ILE A 150 2.76 -7.44 -6.92
N GLN A 151 2.76 -8.29 -5.87
CA GLN A 151 1.68 -9.25 -5.65
C GLN A 151 0.31 -8.59 -5.50
N THR A 152 0.24 -7.47 -4.79
CA THR A 152 -1.01 -6.73 -4.60
C THR A 152 -1.53 -6.21 -5.95
N ILE A 153 -0.67 -5.59 -6.76
CA ILE A 153 -1.03 -5.09 -8.10
C ILE A 153 -1.51 -6.24 -8.99
N HIS A 154 -0.75 -7.33 -9.06
CA HIS A 154 -1.14 -8.50 -9.86
C HIS A 154 -2.48 -9.10 -9.40
N SER A 155 -2.71 -9.18 -8.09
CA SER A 155 -3.95 -9.71 -7.53
C SER A 155 -5.15 -8.82 -7.83
N VAL A 156 -5.01 -7.49 -7.71
CA VAL A 156 -6.06 -6.53 -8.07
C VAL A 156 -6.34 -6.56 -9.57
N HIS A 157 -5.29 -6.56 -10.39
CA HIS A 157 -5.40 -6.64 -11.85
C HIS A 157 -6.16 -7.91 -12.27
N ALA A 158 -5.75 -9.07 -11.75
CA ALA A 158 -6.43 -10.34 -12.02
C ALA A 158 -7.92 -10.30 -11.61
N PHE A 159 -8.25 -9.70 -10.47
CA PHE A 159 -9.62 -9.53 -10.02
C PHE A 159 -10.44 -8.69 -11.01
N ILE A 160 -9.93 -7.52 -11.41
CA ILE A 160 -10.57 -6.61 -12.38
C ILE A 160 -10.80 -7.31 -13.72
N CYS A 161 -9.84 -8.10 -14.21
CA CYS A 161 -9.98 -8.84 -15.46
C CYS A 161 -10.98 -10.00 -15.38
N SER A 162 -11.16 -10.58 -14.19
CA SER A 162 -12.00 -11.78 -14.01
C SER A 162 -13.48 -11.50 -13.81
N GLN A 163 -13.86 -10.28 -13.40
CA GLN A 163 -15.22 -9.97 -12.94
C GLN A 163 -15.71 -8.60 -13.37
N THR A 164 -17.03 -8.44 -13.46
CA THR A 164 -17.65 -7.13 -13.60
C THR A 164 -17.45 -6.32 -12.33
N LEU A 165 -16.75 -5.20 -12.45
CA LEU A 165 -16.38 -4.36 -11.33
C LEU A 165 -17.60 -3.60 -10.79
N ARG A 166 -18.00 -3.91 -9.55
CA ARG A 166 -19.02 -3.16 -8.80
C ARG A 166 -18.39 -1.96 -8.10
N ARG A 167 -19.18 -0.92 -7.80
CA ARG A 167 -18.69 0.33 -7.18
C ARG A 167 -17.91 0.09 -5.88
N GLY A 168 -18.41 -0.79 -5.00
CA GLY A 168 -17.70 -1.17 -3.76
C GLY A 168 -16.34 -1.82 -4.03
N ALA A 169 -16.29 -2.80 -4.94
CA ALA A 169 -15.06 -3.45 -5.34
C ALA A 169 -14.07 -2.47 -5.99
N ALA A 170 -14.57 -1.54 -6.81
CA ALA A 170 -13.75 -0.51 -7.44
C ALA A 170 -13.01 0.34 -6.40
N TRP A 171 -13.66 0.69 -5.28
CA TRP A 171 -13.04 1.46 -4.20
C TRP A 171 -11.82 0.74 -3.63
N TYR A 172 -11.97 -0.56 -3.31
CA TYR A 172 -10.88 -1.38 -2.78
C TYR A 172 -9.75 -1.56 -3.79
N CYS A 173 -10.09 -1.81 -5.06
CA CYS A 173 -9.11 -1.90 -6.13
C CYS A 173 -8.29 -0.60 -6.26
N THR A 174 -8.94 0.57 -6.25
CA THR A 174 -8.26 1.87 -6.26
C THR A 174 -7.29 2.00 -5.08
N TYR A 175 -7.78 1.74 -3.86
CA TYR A 175 -6.99 1.89 -2.65
C TYR A 175 -5.75 1.00 -2.67
N PHE A 176 -5.91 -0.30 -2.91
CA PHE A 176 -4.80 -1.25 -2.80
C PHE A 176 -3.81 -1.12 -3.96
N SER A 177 -4.28 -0.88 -5.20
CA SER A 177 -3.39 -0.65 -6.35
C SER A 177 -2.58 0.63 -6.17
N PHE A 178 -3.21 1.72 -5.70
CA PHE A 178 -2.50 2.98 -5.48
C PHE A 178 -1.43 2.85 -4.37
N GLN A 179 -1.77 2.24 -3.23
CA GLN A 179 -0.82 2.00 -2.14
C GLN A 179 0.39 1.18 -2.59
N ALA A 180 0.16 0.13 -3.37
CA ALA A 180 1.23 -0.70 -3.91
C ALA A 180 2.08 0.04 -4.96
N ALA A 181 1.45 0.82 -5.85
CA ALA A 181 2.16 1.63 -6.82
C ALA A 181 3.06 2.69 -6.15
N LEU A 182 2.60 3.33 -5.07
CA LEU A 182 3.40 4.28 -4.31
C LEU A 182 4.67 3.65 -3.71
N VAL A 183 4.59 2.40 -3.23
CA VAL A 183 5.80 1.67 -2.77
C VAL A 183 6.83 1.54 -3.90
N LEU A 184 6.39 1.19 -5.11
CA LEU A 184 7.28 1.05 -6.27
C LEU A 184 7.84 2.41 -6.72
N VAL A 185 7.03 3.46 -6.67
CA VAL A 185 7.48 4.83 -6.93
C VAL A 185 8.56 5.26 -5.93
N ILE A 186 8.35 5.03 -4.63
CA ILE A 186 9.37 5.30 -3.60
C ILE A 186 10.64 4.50 -3.86
N ALA A 187 10.52 3.25 -4.31
CA ALA A 187 11.65 2.44 -4.71
C ALA A 187 12.45 3.15 -5.81
N ILE A 188 11.82 3.49 -6.93
CA ILE A 188 12.45 4.20 -8.05
C ILE A 188 13.15 5.47 -7.57
N LEU A 189 12.47 6.28 -6.75
CA LEU A 189 13.02 7.51 -6.16
C LEU A 189 14.25 7.25 -5.27
N THR A 190 14.41 6.05 -4.72
CA THR A 190 15.51 5.71 -3.80
C THR A 190 16.77 5.25 -4.53
N VAL A 191 16.64 4.65 -5.72
CA VAL A 191 17.73 3.90 -6.36
C VAL A 191 18.53 4.73 -7.37
N ASP A 192 18.02 5.90 -7.76
CA ASP A 192 18.65 6.84 -8.71
C ASP A 192 19.12 6.18 -10.04
N GLU A 193 18.49 5.06 -10.45
CA GLU A 193 18.81 4.36 -11.71
C GLU A 193 18.12 5.02 -12.92
N THR A 194 18.87 5.18 -14.01
CA THR A 194 18.34 5.67 -15.29
C THR A 194 18.76 4.75 -16.44
N PRO A 195 17.84 3.97 -17.03
CA PRO A 195 16.40 3.90 -16.74
C PRO A 195 16.08 3.13 -15.44
N PRO A 196 14.92 3.38 -14.80
CA PRO A 196 14.50 2.61 -13.64
C PRO A 196 14.28 1.12 -13.97
N PRO A 197 14.37 0.21 -12.98
CA PRO A 197 14.17 -1.21 -13.21
C PRO A 197 12.82 -1.53 -13.87
N ALA A 198 12.87 -2.26 -14.99
CA ALA A 198 11.71 -2.57 -15.83
C ALA A 198 10.60 -3.33 -15.07
N ILE A 199 10.97 -4.16 -14.10
CA ILE A 199 10.01 -4.88 -13.25
C ILE A 199 9.15 -3.91 -12.42
N TRP A 200 9.73 -2.82 -11.91
CA TRP A 200 8.97 -1.84 -11.12
C TRP A 200 8.13 -0.94 -12.01
N THR A 201 8.69 -0.45 -13.13
CA THR A 201 7.93 0.40 -14.05
C THR A 201 6.78 -0.34 -14.73
N GLY A 202 6.98 -1.60 -15.14
CA GLY A 202 5.92 -2.43 -15.71
C GLY A 202 4.76 -2.66 -14.73
N ASN A 203 5.06 -2.85 -13.45
CA ASN A 203 4.03 -2.98 -12.42
C ASN A 203 3.32 -1.65 -12.09
N ILE A 204 4.00 -0.51 -12.16
CA ILE A 204 3.36 0.80 -12.02
C ILE A 204 2.36 1.01 -13.17
N LEU A 205 2.74 0.68 -14.41
CA LEU A 205 1.83 0.76 -15.56
C LEU A 205 0.61 -0.16 -15.40
N MET A 206 0.81 -1.38 -14.90
CA MET A 206 -0.31 -2.27 -14.57
C MET A 206 -1.24 -1.69 -13.49
N ALA A 207 -0.68 -0.99 -12.50
CA ALA A 207 -1.47 -0.28 -11.50
C ALA A 207 -2.24 0.90 -12.10
N GLU A 208 -1.67 1.63 -13.06
CA GLU A 208 -2.36 2.67 -13.82
C GLU A 208 -3.54 2.09 -14.61
N GLU A 209 -3.39 0.92 -15.24
CA GLU A 209 -4.49 0.22 -15.92
C GLU A 209 -5.61 -0.15 -14.94
N CYS A 210 -5.26 -0.63 -13.74
CA CYS A 210 -6.23 -0.89 -12.67
C CYS A 210 -6.98 0.39 -12.28
N LEU A 211 -6.27 1.49 -12.07
CA LEU A 211 -6.86 2.76 -11.66
C LEU A 211 -7.76 3.35 -12.77
N ALA A 212 -7.36 3.27 -14.03
CA ALA A 212 -8.18 3.64 -15.17
C ALA A 212 -9.44 2.77 -15.30
N ALA A 213 -9.36 1.49 -14.96
CA ALA A 213 -10.55 0.64 -14.91
C ALA A 213 -11.51 1.07 -13.79
N THR A 214 -10.98 1.38 -12.60
CA THR A 214 -11.78 1.79 -11.44
C THR A 214 -12.38 3.19 -11.56
N SER A 215 -11.73 4.13 -12.26
CA SER A 215 -12.24 5.49 -12.46
C SER A 215 -13.51 5.54 -13.28
N ARG A 216 -13.66 4.63 -14.25
CA ARG A 216 -14.91 4.46 -14.99
C ARG A 216 -16.09 4.07 -14.09
N CYS A 217 -15.84 3.47 -12.92
CA CYS A 217 -16.86 3.06 -11.96
C CYS A 217 -17.10 4.06 -10.83
N LEU A 218 -16.07 4.81 -10.41
CA LEU A 218 -16.12 5.70 -9.25
C LEU A 218 -16.23 7.18 -9.60
N GLY A 219 -16.01 7.56 -10.86
CA GLY A 219 -15.94 8.97 -11.29
C GLY A 219 -14.60 9.62 -10.90
N ASP A 220 -14.64 10.94 -10.74
CA ASP A 220 -13.45 11.81 -10.68
C ASP A 220 -12.47 11.45 -9.55
N GLY A 221 -12.96 10.83 -8.46
CA GLY A 221 -12.13 10.43 -7.33
C GLY A 221 -10.96 9.54 -7.68
N ALA A 222 -11.21 8.44 -8.40
CA ALA A 222 -10.15 7.51 -8.77
C ALA A 222 -9.25 8.07 -9.89
N SER A 223 -9.79 8.95 -10.74
CA SER A 223 -9.02 9.64 -11.79
C SER A 223 -7.88 10.47 -11.20
N ARG A 224 -8.07 11.11 -10.05
CA ARG A 224 -7.02 11.88 -9.37
C ARG A 224 -5.84 11.02 -8.93
N TYR A 225 -6.08 9.80 -8.47
CA TYR A 225 -4.99 8.87 -8.10
C TYR A 225 -4.19 8.41 -9.32
N LEU A 226 -4.87 8.20 -10.45
CA LEU A 226 -4.23 7.89 -11.72
C LEU A 226 -3.35 9.07 -12.19
N GLU A 227 -3.90 10.29 -12.18
CA GLU A 227 -3.18 11.51 -12.58
C GLU A 227 -1.91 11.72 -11.76
N VAL A 228 -1.98 11.48 -10.46
CA VAL A 228 -0.82 11.55 -9.56
C VAL A 228 0.28 10.57 -9.99
N LEU A 229 -0.05 9.30 -10.23
CA LEU A 229 0.95 8.30 -10.64
C LEU A 229 1.56 8.66 -12.00
N GLN A 230 0.73 9.02 -12.97
CA GLN A 230 1.17 9.43 -14.31
C GLN A 230 2.10 10.65 -14.26
N ARG A 231 1.79 11.62 -13.39
CA ARG A 231 2.63 12.80 -13.20
C ARG A 231 4.00 12.44 -12.64
N VAL A 232 4.06 11.57 -11.63
CA VAL A 232 5.33 11.11 -11.07
C VAL A 232 6.16 10.38 -12.13
N MET A 233 5.53 9.48 -12.88
CA MET A 233 6.21 8.73 -13.95
C MET A 233 6.68 9.64 -15.09
N SER A 234 5.93 10.68 -15.43
CA SER A 234 6.32 11.68 -16.45
C SER A 234 7.55 12.50 -16.03
N ILE A 235 7.61 12.92 -14.76
CA ILE A 235 8.80 13.61 -14.20
C ILE A 235 10.04 12.72 -14.31
N TRP A 236 9.89 11.42 -14.10
CA TRP A 236 11.00 10.47 -14.27
C TRP A 236 11.33 10.17 -15.74
N GLY A 237 10.31 10.04 -16.60
CA GLY A 237 10.49 9.83 -18.03
C GLY A 237 11.24 10.97 -18.70
N THR A 238 10.99 12.22 -18.28
CA THR A 238 11.74 13.40 -18.74
C THR A 238 13.19 13.40 -18.25
N ARG A 239 13.47 12.94 -17.03
CA ARG A 239 14.84 12.79 -16.49
C ARG A 239 15.64 11.67 -17.17
N ALA A 240 14.97 10.60 -17.60
CA ALA A 240 15.60 9.47 -18.30
C ALA A 240 16.01 9.79 -19.74
N ARG A 241 15.51 10.88 -20.33
CA ARG A 241 15.91 11.33 -21.66
C ARG A 241 17.17 12.22 -21.51
N PRO A 242 18.35 11.81 -21.98
CA PRO A 242 19.49 12.70 -22.00
C PRO A 242 19.11 13.93 -22.81
N SER A 243 19.34 15.12 -22.26
CA SER A 243 19.32 16.36 -23.03
C SER A 243 20.26 16.16 -24.22
N ALA A 244 19.70 16.23 -25.43
CA ALA A 244 20.52 16.27 -26.63
C ALA A 244 21.52 17.42 -26.49
N PRO A 245 22.81 17.25 -26.89
CA PRO A 245 23.79 18.31 -26.76
C PRO A 245 23.30 19.53 -27.53
N SER A 246 23.01 20.60 -26.80
CA SER A 246 22.72 21.90 -27.38
C SER A 246 23.95 22.39 -28.13
N SER A 247 23.81 22.58 -29.44
CA SER A 247 24.81 23.20 -30.31
C SER A 247 25.30 24.53 -29.73
N PRO A 248 26.61 24.85 -29.81
CA PRO A 248 27.14 26.07 -29.23
C PRO A 248 26.85 27.28 -30.13
N SER A 249 26.34 28.36 -29.54
CA SER A 249 26.34 29.71 -30.10
C SER A 249 27.12 30.65 -29.16
N PRO A 250 27.80 31.69 -29.67
CA PRO A 250 29.01 32.21 -29.06
C PRO A 250 28.78 33.28 -27.97
N THR A 251 29.62 33.14 -26.95
CA THR A 251 30.23 34.08 -26.00
C THR A 251 29.73 35.53 -25.83
N SER A 252 29.44 35.87 -24.57
CA SER A 252 29.72 37.12 -23.81
C SER A 252 28.52 37.41 -22.89
N SER A 253 28.60 37.47 -21.57
CA SER A 253 29.56 38.18 -20.71
C SER A 253 29.52 37.69 -19.25
N PHE A 254 30.55 38.11 -18.51
CA PHE A 254 30.89 37.92 -17.09
C PHE A 254 29.73 38.05 -16.06
N SER A 255 29.68 37.14 -15.09
CA SER A 255 29.41 37.47 -13.68
C SER A 255 30.04 36.40 -12.76
N VAL A 256 30.43 36.83 -11.57
CA VAL A 256 31.37 36.20 -10.64
C VAL A 256 30.66 35.87 -9.31
N TYR A 257 31.15 34.81 -8.64
CA TYR A 257 30.77 34.21 -7.33
C TYR A 257 29.50 33.33 -7.35
N THR A 258 29.42 32.15 -6.72
CA THR A 258 30.06 31.66 -5.49
C THR A 258 30.23 30.13 -5.53
N ILE A 259 31.31 29.61 -4.94
CA ILE A 259 31.46 28.18 -4.60
C ILE A 259 30.76 27.95 -3.26
N GLY A 260 29.86 26.98 -3.17
CA GLY A 260 29.41 26.47 -1.87
C GLY A 260 28.10 25.68 -1.90
N GLU A 261 28.23 24.39 -1.58
CA GLU A 261 27.17 23.42 -1.24
C GLU A 261 26.33 22.84 -2.39
N GLY A 262 26.64 21.58 -2.73
CA GLY A 262 25.85 20.76 -3.65
C GLY A 262 24.49 20.39 -3.03
N PRO A 263 23.44 20.21 -3.85
CA PRO A 263 22.10 19.99 -3.34
C PRO A 263 22.03 18.61 -2.68
N SER A 264 21.82 18.61 -1.37
CA SER A 264 21.36 17.44 -0.62
C SER A 264 19.99 17.00 -1.15
N ASN A 265 19.90 15.75 -1.63
CA ASN A 265 18.69 15.08 -2.16
C ASN A 265 17.48 15.04 -1.18
N THR A 266 17.58 15.65 -0.01
CA THR A 266 16.49 15.84 0.96
C THR A 266 15.43 16.82 0.47
N SER A 267 15.75 17.76 -0.43
CA SER A 267 14.75 18.71 -0.94
C SER A 267 13.79 18.04 -1.93
N LEU A 268 14.25 17.06 -2.73
CA LEU A 268 13.47 16.54 -3.85
C LEU A 268 12.19 15.80 -3.42
N LEU A 269 12.22 15.01 -2.35
CA LEU A 269 11.00 14.35 -1.83
C LEU A 269 10.00 15.36 -1.26
N ALA A 270 10.49 16.42 -0.60
CA ALA A 270 9.65 17.49 -0.06
C ALA A 270 9.10 18.42 -1.17
N ASP A 271 9.91 18.71 -2.19
CA ASP A 271 9.55 19.50 -3.37
C ASP A 271 8.57 18.72 -4.27
N CYS A 272 8.73 17.39 -4.39
CA CYS A 272 7.74 16.52 -5.02
C CYS A 272 6.45 16.46 -4.21
N ALA A 273 6.51 16.30 -2.89
CA ALA A 273 5.31 16.26 -2.03
C ALA A 273 4.49 17.57 -2.14
N ASN A 274 5.15 18.73 -2.21
CA ASN A 274 4.49 20.03 -2.37
C ASN A 274 4.04 20.31 -3.81
N GLY A 275 4.77 19.83 -4.82
CA GLY A 275 4.47 20.08 -6.24
C GLY A 275 3.39 19.17 -6.83
N LEU A 276 3.12 18.01 -6.23
CA LEU A 276 2.24 16.97 -6.77
C LEU A 276 0.75 17.11 -6.39
N GLY A 277 0.36 18.17 -5.67
CA GLY A 277 -1.05 18.46 -5.35
C GLY A 277 -1.67 17.49 -4.33
N PHE A 278 -0.86 16.74 -3.58
CA PHE A 278 -1.34 15.74 -2.61
C PHE A 278 -2.19 16.32 -1.48
N GLY A 279 -1.93 17.57 -1.06
CA GLY A 279 -2.79 18.29 -0.11
C GLY A 279 -4.18 18.62 -0.65
N GLU A 280 -4.41 18.49 -1.96
CA GLU A 280 -5.73 18.64 -2.57
C GLU A 280 -6.46 17.30 -2.69
N LEU A 281 -5.79 16.16 -2.47
CA LEU A 281 -6.46 14.85 -2.34
C LEU A 281 -7.29 14.89 -1.05
N GLY A 282 -8.45 15.53 -1.13
CA GLY A 282 -9.49 15.44 -0.12
C GLY A 282 -9.83 13.97 0.15
N PRO A 283 -10.66 13.69 1.17
CA PRO A 283 -11.23 12.35 1.32
C PRO A 283 -11.76 11.89 -0.05
N MET A 284 -11.48 10.64 -0.44
CA MET A 284 -12.02 10.05 -1.67
C MET A 284 -13.48 10.47 -1.80
N PRO A 285 -13.96 10.87 -3.00
CA PRO A 285 -15.33 11.33 -3.18
C PRO A 285 -16.23 10.11 -3.02
N VAL A 286 -16.57 9.88 -1.78
CA VAL A 286 -17.80 9.25 -1.39
C VAL A 286 -18.52 10.42 -0.78
N ASP A 287 -19.44 11.03 -1.54
CA ASP A 287 -20.40 11.94 -0.94
C ASP A 287 -20.89 11.26 0.34
N ALA A 288 -20.68 11.92 1.48
CA ALA A 288 -20.97 11.36 2.80
C ALA A 288 -22.44 10.90 2.94
N ALA A 289 -23.30 11.24 1.98
CA ALA A 289 -24.69 10.85 1.86
C ALA A 289 -24.94 9.43 1.31
N GLU A 290 -23.95 8.75 0.73
CA GLU A 290 -24.15 7.43 0.07
C GLU A 290 -23.23 6.31 0.58
N VAL A 291 -22.61 6.45 1.75
CA VAL A 291 -21.96 5.33 2.42
C VAL A 291 -22.99 4.68 3.33
N PRO A 292 -23.51 3.47 3.04
CA PRO A 292 -24.06 2.65 4.09
C PRO A 292 -22.98 2.45 5.16
N ASP A 293 -23.29 2.80 6.41
CA ASP A 293 -22.39 2.71 7.56
C ASP A 293 -21.71 1.32 7.74
N ASP A 294 -22.22 0.30 7.04
CA ASP A 294 -21.77 -1.09 7.02
C ASP A 294 -20.50 -1.40 6.21
N TYR A 295 -19.93 -0.45 5.44
CA TYR A 295 -18.78 -0.78 4.56
C TYR A 295 -17.43 -0.97 5.26
N GLY A 296 -17.37 -0.93 6.59
CA GLY A 296 -16.19 -1.35 7.35
C GLY A 296 -14.93 -0.54 7.02
N LEU A 297 -15.09 0.72 6.60
CA LEU A 297 -14.01 1.70 6.55
C LEU A 297 -13.61 2.03 7.98
N SER A 298 -12.75 1.19 8.52
CA SER A 298 -12.23 1.38 9.85
C SER A 298 -11.33 2.61 9.86
N SER A 299 -11.58 3.53 10.80
CA SER A 299 -10.86 4.80 11.02
C SER A 299 -9.33 4.68 11.19
N TRP A 300 -8.79 3.45 11.23
CA TRP A 300 -7.37 3.15 11.37
C TRP A 300 -6.66 2.85 10.05
N MET A 301 -7.36 2.70 8.91
CA MET A 301 -6.68 2.47 7.62
C MET A 301 -5.89 3.71 7.22
N PRO A 302 -4.55 3.61 7.07
CA PRO A 302 -3.73 4.76 6.71
C PRO A 302 -4.21 5.35 5.39
N THR A 303 -4.41 6.66 5.40
CA THR A 303 -4.69 7.42 4.19
C THR A 303 -3.44 7.47 3.31
N ALA A 304 -3.59 7.86 2.06
CA ALA A 304 -2.44 8.15 1.20
C ALA A 304 -1.52 9.22 1.82
N GLN A 305 -2.08 10.12 2.63
CA GLN A 305 -1.34 11.18 3.33
C GLN A 305 -0.48 10.61 4.48
N ASP A 306 -1.05 9.75 5.33
CA ASP A 306 -0.30 9.06 6.40
C ASP A 306 0.86 8.22 5.85
N PHE A 307 0.69 7.70 4.63
CA PHE A 307 1.70 6.94 3.92
C PHE A 307 2.93 7.79 3.57
N LEU A 308 2.75 9.06 3.20
CA LEU A 308 3.84 9.98 2.82
C LEU A 308 4.52 10.62 4.03
N GLU A 309 3.75 11.06 5.03
CA GLU A 309 4.29 11.76 6.21
C GLU A 309 5.23 10.87 7.03
N SER A 310 4.89 9.58 7.18
CA SER A 310 5.76 8.59 7.85
C SER A 310 7.10 8.32 7.14
N SER A 311 7.22 8.67 5.85
CA SER A 311 8.46 8.50 5.08
C SER A 311 9.39 9.70 5.20
N ILE A 312 8.84 10.89 5.45
CA ILE A 312 9.58 12.17 5.48
C ILE A 312 10.22 12.42 6.86
N GLU A 313 9.53 12.12 7.97
CA GLU A 313 10.03 12.41 9.32
C GLU A 313 11.23 11.54 9.76
N GLY A 314 11.56 10.47 9.03
CA GLY A 314 12.66 9.54 9.35
C GLY A 314 14.04 9.89 8.79
N PHE A 315 14.22 11.07 8.16
CA PHE A 315 15.45 11.45 7.46
C PHE A 315 16.39 12.41 8.22
N VAL A 316 16.14 12.71 9.50
CA VAL A 316 17.11 13.49 10.28
C VAL A 316 18.30 12.58 10.62
N MET A 317 19.34 12.59 9.77
CA MET A 317 20.64 12.05 10.13
C MET A 317 21.17 12.84 11.32
N GLY A 318 21.37 12.14 12.44
CA GLY A 318 22.16 12.63 13.56
C GLY A 318 23.55 12.97 13.07
N ARG A 319 23.85 14.27 12.99
CA ARG A 319 25.21 14.78 12.85
C ARG A 319 25.87 14.59 14.20
N ALA A 320 26.86 13.69 14.27
CA ALA A 320 27.76 13.63 15.41
C ALA A 320 28.65 14.86 15.35
N ASP A 321 28.34 15.88 16.14
CA ASP A 321 29.27 16.97 16.40
C ASP A 321 30.36 16.43 17.33
N ALA A 322 31.54 16.23 16.74
CA ALA A 322 32.77 16.08 17.49
C ALA A 322 33.36 17.47 17.74
N THR A 323 33.15 18.01 18.94
CA THR A 323 33.98 19.06 19.54
C THR A 323 33.85 19.04 21.06
N GLY A 324 34.99 18.89 21.75
CA GLY A 324 35.13 19.04 23.21
C GLY A 324 35.79 17.86 23.88
#